data_AF-A0A392UV36-F1
#
_entry.id   AF-A0A392UV36-F1
#
_cell.length_a   1.000
_cell.length_b   1.000
_cell.length_c   1.000
_cell.angle_alpha   90.00
_cell.angle_beta   90.00
_cell.angle_gamma   90.00
#
_symmetry.space_group_name_H-M   'P 1'
#
loop_
_entity.id
_entity.type
_entity.pdbx_description
1 polymer ?
#
loop_
_entity_poly.entity_id
_entity_poly.type
_entity_poly.pdbx_seq_one_letter_code
_entity_poly.pdbx_strand_id
1 'polypeptide(L)' 'ENFAAQVKELRETQEALGKAKKDLEDQKSSHTEEKKSLEEEFGKLQSAMAPAEGEPDSVRGLTTRAQLVERIQQL' A
#
# COMPACT_ATOMS: atom_id res chain seq x y z
N GLU A 1 6.64 -9.27 48.14
CA GLU A 1 7.21 -8.42 47.07
C GLU A 1 7.89 -7.20 47.71
N ASN A 2 8.97 -6.69 47.11
CA ASN A 2 9.74 -5.54 47.64
C ASN A 2 9.46 -4.30 46.79
N PHE A 3 9.12 -3.17 47.43
CA PHE A 3 8.84 -1.88 46.78
C PHE A 3 9.93 -1.45 45.79
N ALA A 4 11.21 -1.72 46.10
CA ALA A 4 12.32 -1.39 45.21
C ALA A 4 12.24 -2.13 43.85
N ALA A 5 11.74 -3.37 43.84
CA ALA A 5 11.57 -4.13 42.60
C ALA A 5 10.45 -3.55 41.74
N GLN A 6 9.32 -3.17 42.35
CA GLN A 6 8.19 -2.55 41.66
C GLN A 6 8.55 -1.19 41.04
N VAL A 7 9.34 -0.37 41.74
CA VAL A 7 9.82 0.93 41.19
C VAL A 7 10.74 0.73 39.99
N LYS A 8 11.61 -0.28 40.04
CA LYS A 8 12.50 -0.61 38.91
C LYS A 8 11.69 -1.08 37.69
N GLU A 9 10.74 -1.99 37.89
CA GLU A 9 9.86 -2.48 36.82
C GLU A 9 9.01 -1.36 36.22
N LEU A 10 8.48 -0.46 37.05
CA LEU A 10 7.73 0.71 36.58
C LEU A 10 8.59 1.61 35.67
N ARG A 11 9.86 1.80 36.01
CA ARG A 11 10.78 2.59 35.17
C ARG A 11 11.05 1.90 33.83
N GLU A 12 11.35 0.60 33.85
CA GLU A 12 11.64 -0.18 32.65
C GLU A 12 10.42 -0.21 31.70
N THR A 13 9.21 -0.37 32.25
CA THR A 13 7.97 -0.32 31.47
C THR A 13 7.67 1.07 30.90
N GLN A 14 7.98 2.15 31.63
CA GLN A 14 7.88 3.51 31.12
C GLN A 14 8.86 3.78 29.97
N GLU A 15 10.10 3.31 30.08
CA GLU A 15 11.11 3.44 29.02
C GLU A 15 10.70 2.64 27.78
N ALA A 16 10.22 1.40 27.95
CA ALA A 16 9.71 0.58 26.86
C ALA A 16 8.49 1.21 26.18
N LEU A 17 7.55 1.76 26.95
CA LEU A 17 6.38 2.47 26.43
C LEU A 17 6.78 3.72 25.65
N GLY A 18 7.77 4.47 26.13
CA GLY A 18 8.32 5.64 25.45
C GLY A 18 8.90 5.27 24.08
N LYS A 19 9.68 4.19 24.02
CA LYS A 19 10.23 3.66 22.77
C LYS A 19 9.12 3.23 21.80
N ALA A 20 8.16 2.42 22.27
CA ALA A 20 7.06 1.94 21.43
C ALA A 20 6.22 3.09 20.85
N LYS A 21 6.01 4.18 21.60
CA LYS A 21 5.31 5.37 21.09
C LYS A 21 6.10 6.07 19.98
N LYS A 22 7.41 6.17 20.13
CA LYS A 22 8.28 6.76 19.11
C LYS A 22 8.27 5.92 17.83
N ASP A 23 8.46 4.60 17.97
CA ASP A 23 8.44 3.67 16.84
C ASP A 23 7.10 3.71 16.09
N LEU A 24 5.98 3.82 16.81
CA LEU A 24 4.65 3.97 16.21
C LEU A 24 4.50 5.29 15.43
N GLU A 25 5.03 6.40 15.95
CA GLU A 25 4.99 7.68 15.25
C GLU A 25 5.83 7.64 13.96
N ASP A 26 7.03 7.08 14.05
CA ASP A 26 7.92 6.91 12.90
C ASP A 26 7.23 6.01 11.83
N GLN A 27 6.56 4.92 12.23
CA GLN A 27 5.78 4.06 11.32
C GLN A 27 4.57 4.77 10.68
N LYS A 28 3.86 5.62 11.41
CA LYS A 28 2.74 6.39 10.83
C LYS A 28 3.22 7.38 9.78
N SER A 29 4.37 8.01 10.03
CA SER A 29 4.98 8.93 9.07
C SER A 29 5.37 8.21 7.78
N SER A 30 6.07 7.07 7.87
CA SER A 30 6.46 6.28 6.69
C SER A 30 5.24 5.75 5.93
N HIS A 31 4.24 5.23 6.65
CA HIS A 31 3.00 4.74 6.03
C HIS A 31 2.25 5.84 5.27
N THR A 32 2.25 7.07 5.77
CA THR A 32 1.60 8.21 5.08
C THR A 32 2.32 8.55 3.77
N GLU A 33 3.65 8.52 3.77
CA GLU A 33 4.46 8.76 2.57
C GLU A 33 4.29 7.63 1.54
N GLU A 34 4.38 6.36 1.97
CA GLU A 34 4.18 5.19 1.12
C GLU A 34 2.79 5.20 0.47
N LYS A 35 1.74 5.48 1.27
CA LYS A 35 0.37 5.57 0.77
C LYS A 35 0.24 6.64 -0.31
N LYS A 36 0.82 7.82 -0.11
CA LYS A 36 0.80 8.91 -1.10
C LYS A 36 1.50 8.48 -2.39
N SER A 37 2.64 7.80 -2.31
CA SER A 37 3.37 7.30 -3.48
C SER A 37 2.54 6.26 -4.24
N LEU A 38 1.89 5.33 -3.54
CA LEU A 38 1.03 4.32 -4.15
C LEU A 38 -0.19 4.93 -4.83
N GLU A 39 -0.83 5.93 -4.21
CA GLU A 39 -1.95 6.65 -4.83
C GLU A 39 -1.52 7.36 -6.12
N GLU A 40 -0.32 7.96 -6.15
CA GLU A 40 0.24 8.60 -7.34
C GLU A 40 0.52 7.58 -8.47
N GLU A 41 1.20 6.48 -8.15
CA GLU A 41 1.49 5.41 -9.12
C GLU A 41 0.22 4.76 -9.65
N PHE A 42 -0.77 4.54 -8.78
CA PHE A 42 -2.07 4.01 -9.18
C PHE A 42 -2.80 4.95 -10.14
N GLY A 43 -2.77 6.26 -9.90
CA GLY A 43 -3.33 7.26 -10.82
C GLY A 43 -2.65 7.26 -12.20
N LYS A 44 -1.32 7.13 -12.23
CA LYS A 44 -0.56 6.99 -13.49
C LYS A 44 -0.94 5.71 -14.21
N LEU A 45 -1.06 4.59 -13.50
CA LEU A 45 -1.45 3.31 -14.06
C LEU A 45 -2.87 3.35 -14.64
N GLN A 46 -3.84 3.93 -13.91
CA GLN A 46 -5.19 4.10 -14.43
C GLN A 46 -5.22 4.92 -15.72
N SER A 47 -4.42 5.99 -15.78
CA SER A 47 -4.32 6.83 -16.97
C SER A 47 -3.70 6.07 -18.15
N ALA A 48 -2.69 5.25 -17.89
CA ALA A 48 -2.03 4.42 -18.91
C ALA A 48 -2.90 3.23 -19.38
N MET A 49 -3.79 2.74 -18.52
CA MET A 49 -4.73 1.66 -18.81
C MET A 49 -6.08 2.18 -19.34
N ALA A 50 -6.26 3.49 -19.49
CA ALA A 50 -7.46 4.06 -20.07
C ALA A 50 -7.61 3.54 -21.51
N PRO A 51 -8.83 3.16 -21.94
CA PRO A 51 -9.07 2.72 -23.31
C PRO A 51 -8.60 3.76 -24.33
N ALA A 52 -7.99 3.30 -25.41
CA ALA A 52 -7.58 4.19 -26.49
C ALA A 52 -8.81 4.79 -27.20
N GLU A 53 -8.64 5.97 -27.80
CA GLU A 53 -9.70 6.54 -28.64
C GLU A 53 -10.04 5.57 -29.80
N GLY A 54 -11.31 5.23 -29.93
CA GLY A 54 -11.78 4.26 -30.92
C GLY A 54 -11.57 2.79 -30.54
N GLU A 55 -11.14 2.48 -29.31
CA GLU A 55 -11.06 1.10 -28.82
C GLU A 55 -12.46 0.47 -28.82
N PRO A 56 -12.65 -0.68 -29.50
CA PRO A 56 -13.96 -1.32 -29.58
C PRO A 56 -14.33 -2.00 -28.27
N ASP A 57 -15.62 -1.95 -27.91
CA ASP A 57 -16.13 -2.61 -26.69
C ASP A 57 -15.83 -4.11 -26.64
N SER A 58 -15.68 -4.74 -27.81
CA SER A 58 -15.38 -6.17 -27.96
C SER A 58 -14.00 -6.59 -27.48
N VAL A 59 -13.07 -5.65 -27.28
CA VAL A 59 -11.72 -5.91 -26.75
C VAL A 59 -11.52 -5.34 -25.34
N ARG A 60 -12.55 -4.72 -24.75
CA ARG A 60 -12.49 -4.30 -23.35
C ARG A 60 -12.33 -5.51 -22.44
N GLY A 61 -11.48 -5.38 -21.43
CA GLY A 61 -11.26 -6.41 -20.41
C GLY A 61 -10.32 -7.56 -20.83
N LEU A 62 -9.75 -7.50 -22.04
CA LEU A 62 -8.66 -8.41 -22.42
C LEU A 62 -7.39 -7.99 -21.67
N THR A 63 -6.84 -8.91 -20.88
CA THR A 63 -5.66 -8.64 -20.03
C THR A 63 -4.37 -9.17 -20.62
N THR A 64 -4.46 -9.97 -21.70
CA THR A 64 -3.30 -10.59 -22.35
C THR A 64 -3.35 -10.43 -23.87
N ARG A 65 -2.17 -10.41 -24.49
CA ARG A 65 -2.05 -10.42 -25.95
C ARG A 65 -2.66 -11.66 -26.58
N ALA A 66 -2.61 -12.82 -25.92
CA ALA A 66 -3.17 -14.06 -26.43
C ALA A 66 -4.69 -13.94 -26.62
N GLN A 67 -5.40 -13.39 -25.63
CA GLN A 67 -6.84 -13.14 -25.73
C GLN A 67 -7.19 -12.16 -26.85
N LEU A 68 -6.37 -11.12 -27.06
CA LEU A 68 -6.58 -10.17 -28.17
C LEU A 68 -6.44 -10.87 -29.53
N VAL A 69 -5.41 -11.70 -29.70
CA VAL A 69 -5.20 -12.46 -30.95
C VAL A 69 -6.36 -13.42 -31.20
N GLU A 70 -6.82 -14.15 -30.17
CA GLU A 70 -7.97 -15.03 -30.27
C GLU A 70 -9.24 -14.27 -30.67
N ARG A 71 -9.49 -13.10 -30.04
CA ARG A 71 -10.66 -12.28 -30.38
C ARG A 71 -10.62 -11.79 -31.82
N ILE A 72 -9.45 -11.36 -32.31
CA ILE A 72 -9.24 -10.92 -33.69
C ILE A 72 -9.49 -12.05 -34.68
N GLN A 73 -9.09 -13.29 -34.35
CA GLN A 73 -9.36 -14.46 -35.19
C GLN A 73 -10.84 -14.82 -35.31
N GLN A 74 -11.68 -14.35 -34.38
CA GLN A 74 -13.13 -14.57 -34.35
C GLN A 74 -13.94 -13.41 -34.98
N LEU A 75 -13.28 -12.34 -35.44
CA LEU A 75 -13.90 -11.22 -36.15
C LEU A 75 -13.94 -11.50 -37.66
#